data_AF-A0A967RCV6-F1
#
_entry.id   AF-A0A967RCV6-F1
#
_cell.length_a   1.000
_cell.length_b   1.000
_cell.length_c   1.000
_cell.angle_alpha   90.00
_cell.angle_beta   90.00
_cell.angle_gamma   90.00
#
_symmetry.space_group_name_H-M   'P 1'
#
loop_
_entity.id
_entity.type
_entity.pdbx_description
1 polymer ?
#
loop_
_entity_poly.entity_id
_entity_poly.type
_entity_poly.pdbx_seq_one_letter_code
_entity_poly.pdbx_strand_id
1 'polypeptide(L)'
;MLIILALTVVNLVFRFMKVASAELLGDVIGVAKNPHVATIFALVITWVLIKTGTWLYIWVLFGGANQLMASLALLLVTLFLVQGAKNYKVAIYPMFFMYITTVCALF
;
A
#
# COMPACT_ATOMS: atom_id res chain seq x y z
N MET A 1 19.77 13.95 -4.37
CA MET A 1 19.08 13.24 -3.26
C MET A 1 17.71 12.71 -3.67
N LEU A 2 16.80 13.55 -4.17
CA LEU A 2 15.42 13.17 -4.51
C LEU A 2 15.33 12.08 -5.60
N ILE A 3 16.19 12.14 -6.61
CA ILE A 3 16.29 11.12 -7.68
C ILE A 3 16.73 9.76 -7.11
N ILE A 4 17.68 9.74 -6.17
CA ILE A 4 18.18 8.50 -5.56
C ILE A 4 17.07 7.84 -4.72
N LEU A 5 16.33 8.65 -3.94
CA LEU A 5 15.16 8.17 -3.19
C LEU A 5 14.08 7.61 -4.12
N ALA A 6 13.78 8.32 -5.22
CA ALA A 6 12.80 7.84 -6.19
C ALA A 6 13.24 6.49 -6.79
N LEU A 7 14.52 6.34 -7.15
CA LEU A 7 15.06 5.09 -7.67
C LEU A 7 15.02 3.94 -6.65
N THR A 8 15.29 4.19 -5.38
CA THR A 8 15.24 3.15 -4.34
C THR A 8 13.80 2.72 -4.05
N VAL A 9 12.85 3.67 -4.02
CA VAL A 9 11.42 3.39 -3.86
C VAL A 9 10.90 2.56 -5.04
N VAL A 10 11.23 2.96 -6.27
CA VAL A 10 10.84 2.23 -7.48
C VAL A 10 11.40 0.81 -7.48
N ASN A 11 12.65 0.62 -7.06
CA ASN A 11 13.23 -0.73 -6.90
C ASN A 11 12.48 -1.57 -5.85
N LEU A 12 12.00 -0.96 -4.78
CA LEU A 12 11.23 -1.64 -3.73
C LEU A 12 9.85 -2.06 -4.25
N VAL A 13 9.18 -1.21 -5.04
CA VAL A 13 7.93 -1.54 -5.72
C VAL A 13 8.09 -2.74 -6.65
N PHE A 14 9.13 -2.78 -7.48
CA PHE A 14 9.36 -3.93 -8.36
C PHE A 14 9.71 -5.22 -7.61
N ARG A 15 10.34 -5.12 -6.43
CA ARG A 15 10.52 -6.28 -5.54
C ARG A 15 9.19 -6.78 -4.98
N PHE A 16 8.34 -5.87 -4.52
CA PHE A 16 7.00 -6.22 -4.04
C PHE A 16 6.14 -6.83 -5.17
N MET A 17 6.14 -6.23 -6.36
CA MET A 17 5.37 -6.74 -7.51
C MET A 17 5.83 -8.13 -7.94
N LYS A 18 7.11 -8.46 -7.81
CA LYS A 18 7.61 -9.83 -8.04
C LYS A 18 6.99 -10.84 -7.07
N VAL A 19 7.00 -10.52 -5.78
CA VAL A 19 6.39 -11.38 -4.75
C VAL A 19 4.89 -11.48 -4.97
N ALA A 20 4.21 -10.34 -5.17
CA ALA A 20 2.79 -10.31 -5.44
C ALA A 20 2.42 -11.11 -6.71
N SER A 21 3.21 -11.04 -7.79
CA SER A 21 2.98 -11.82 -9.00
C SER A 21 3.20 -13.32 -8.78
N ALA A 22 4.23 -13.69 -8.01
CA ALA A 22 4.48 -15.09 -7.66
C ALA A 22 3.37 -15.67 -6.77
N GLU A 23 2.84 -14.89 -5.85
CA GLU A 23 1.74 -15.28 -4.95
C GLU A 23 0.38 -15.31 -5.68
N LEU A 24 0.04 -14.29 -6.47
CA LEU A 24 -1.25 -14.21 -7.17
C LEU A 24 -1.33 -15.14 -8.39
N LEU A 25 -0.25 -15.23 -9.17
CA LEU A 25 -0.26 -15.89 -10.49
C LEU A 25 0.59 -17.17 -10.51
N GLY A 26 1.43 -17.42 -9.50
CA GLY A 26 2.34 -18.56 -9.49
C GLY A 26 1.68 -19.93 -9.35
N ASP A 27 0.47 -19.99 -8.81
CA ASP A 27 -0.33 -21.22 -8.74
C ASP A 27 -1.10 -21.50 -10.04
N VAL A 28 -1.41 -20.47 -10.82
CA VAL A 28 -2.18 -20.59 -12.08
C VAL A 28 -1.28 -20.70 -13.31
N ILE A 29 -0.12 -20.03 -13.28
CA ILE A 29 0.82 -19.95 -14.39
C ILE A 29 2.22 -20.24 -13.83
N GLY A 30 2.71 -21.47 -13.98
CA GLY A 30 4.03 -21.88 -13.46
C GLY A 30 5.21 -21.02 -13.95
N VAL A 31 5.04 -20.30 -15.07
CA VAL A 31 6.01 -19.33 -15.62
C VAL A 31 6.10 -18.04 -14.78
N ALA A 32 5.06 -17.68 -14.02
CA ALA A 32 5.03 -16.52 -13.13
C ALA A 32 5.96 -16.68 -11.91
N LYS A 33 6.42 -17.90 -11.61
CA LYS A 33 7.47 -18.14 -10.61
C LYS A 33 8.87 -17.70 -11.08
N ASN A 34 9.07 -17.49 -12.39
CA ASN A 34 10.36 -17.03 -12.90
C ASN A 34 10.55 -15.53 -12.60
N PRO A 35 11.59 -15.14 -11.82
CA PRO A 35 11.81 -13.74 -11.40
C PRO A 35 11.97 -12.77 -12.57
N HIS A 36 12.53 -13.22 -13.69
CA HIS A 36 12.75 -12.39 -14.87
C HIS A 36 11.43 -12.12 -15.60
N VAL A 37 10.58 -13.13 -15.74
CA VAL A 37 9.26 -12.99 -16.38
C VAL A 37 8.35 -12.10 -15.54
N ALA A 38 8.33 -12.31 -14.21
CA ALA A 38 7.58 -11.46 -13.30
C ALA A 38 8.03 -9.99 -13.35
N THR A 39 9.35 -9.75 -13.48
CA THR A 39 9.88 -8.38 -13.60
C THR A 39 9.48 -7.73 -14.92
N ILE A 40 9.60 -8.44 -16.05
CA ILE A 40 9.20 -7.92 -17.37
C ILE A 40 7.71 -7.62 -17.40
N PHE A 41 6.89 -8.52 -16.86
CA PHE A 41 5.44 -8.32 -16.76
C PHE A 41 5.08 -7.08 -15.93
N ALA A 42 5.70 -6.93 -14.75
CA ALA A 42 5.52 -5.74 -13.91
C ALA A 42 5.93 -4.46 -14.65
N LEU A 43 7.06 -4.46 -15.36
CA LEU A 43 7.53 -3.31 -16.15
C LEU A 43 6.53 -2.92 -17.25
N VAL A 44 5.96 -3.90 -17.96
CA VAL A 44 4.96 -3.65 -19.00
C VAL A 44 3.71 -3.01 -18.40
N ILE A 45 3.18 -3.54 -17.30
CA ILE A 45 2.03 -2.94 -16.59
C ILE A 45 2.34 -1.52 -16.15
N THR A 46 3.48 -1.31 -15.49
CA THR A 46 3.90 0.02 -15.03
C THR A 46 4.02 1.00 -16.19
N TRP A 47 4.58 0.58 -17.33
CA TRP A 47 4.69 1.42 -18.51
C TRP A 47 3.33 1.85 -19.07
N VAL A 48 2.37 0.92 -19.16
CA VAL A 48 0.99 1.24 -19.57
C VAL A 48 0.36 2.24 -18.61
N LEU A 49 0.46 2.02 -17.30
CA LEU A 49 -0.12 2.90 -16.28
C LEU A 49 0.49 4.31 -16.28
N ILE A 50 1.78 4.42 -16.59
CA ILE A 50 2.46 5.72 -16.76
C ILE A 50 1.94 6.40 -18.02
N LYS A 51 1.81 5.66 -19.14
CA LYS A 51 1.31 6.21 -20.41
C LYS A 51 -0.14 6.70 -20.33
N THR A 52 -0.99 6.03 -19.56
CA THR A 52 -2.38 6.45 -19.34
C THR A 52 -2.52 7.56 -18.29
N GLY A 53 -1.44 7.95 -17.60
CA GLY A 53 -1.47 8.92 -16.50
C GLY A 53 -2.09 8.38 -15.20
N THR A 54 -2.57 7.14 -15.20
CA THR A 54 -3.24 6.50 -14.06
C THR A 54 -2.28 6.23 -12.88
N TRP A 55 -0.96 6.20 -13.15
CA TRP A 55 0.06 5.98 -12.13
C TRP A 55 -0.03 6.94 -10.94
N LEU A 56 -0.28 8.23 -11.19
CA LEU A 56 -0.40 9.23 -10.12
C LEU A 56 -1.63 8.98 -9.24
N TYR A 57 -2.76 8.60 -9.84
CA TYR A 57 -3.98 8.26 -9.10
C TYR A 57 -3.78 7.02 -8.21
N ILE A 58 -3.16 5.97 -8.76
CA ILE A 58 -2.83 4.76 -7.99
C ILE A 58 -1.93 5.11 -6.81
N TRP A 59 -0.96 5.99 -7.01
CA TRP A 59 -0.06 6.43 -5.95
C TRP A 59 -0.81 7.12 -4.80
N VAL A 60 -1.70 8.05 -5.12
CA VAL A 60 -2.54 8.75 -4.11
C VAL A 60 -3.46 7.78 -3.40
N LEU A 61 -4.13 6.88 -4.13
CA LEU A 61 -5.02 5.87 -3.57
C LEU A 61 -4.27 4.89 -2.66
N PHE A 62 -3.06 4.47 -3.04
CA PHE A 62 -2.22 3.59 -2.22
C PHE A 62 -1.82 4.27 -0.90
N GLY A 63 -1.42 5.54 -0.97
CA GLY A 63 -1.12 6.34 0.22
C GLY A 63 -2.33 6.46 1.15
N GLY A 64 -3.50 6.80 0.59
CA GLY A 64 -4.76 6.90 1.34
C GLY A 64 -5.19 5.57 1.96
N ALA A 65 -5.16 4.47 1.19
CA ALA A 65 -5.51 3.14 1.68
C ALA A 65 -4.65 2.71 2.88
N ASN A 66 -3.34 3.00 2.87
CA ASN A 66 -2.46 2.69 3.99
C ASN A 66 -2.83 3.47 5.26
N GLN A 67 -3.22 4.74 5.11
CA GLN A 67 -3.66 5.55 6.25
C GLN A 67 -5.04 5.10 6.76
N LEU A 68 -5.94 4.67 5.88
CA LEU A 68 -7.22 4.07 6.29
C LEU A 68 -7.02 2.75 7.03
N MET A 69 -6.11 1.88 6.57
CA MET A 69 -5.74 0.65 7.29
C MET A 69 -5.15 0.95 8.67
N ALA A 70 -4.32 1.98 8.77
CA ALA A 70 -3.77 2.40 10.05
C ALA A 70 -4.86 2.93 11.00
N SER A 71 -5.92 3.57 10.48
CA SER A 71 -7.06 4.02 11.28
C SER A 71 -7.86 2.82 11.80
N LEU A 72 -8.05 1.80 10.96
CA LEU A 72 -8.67 0.53 11.35
C LEU A 72 -7.84 -0.21 12.41
N ALA A 73 -6.51 -0.20 12.30
CA ALA A 73 -5.63 -0.74 13.33
C ALA A 73 -5.79 0.00 14.67
N LEU A 74 -5.86 1.33 14.67
CA LEU A 74 -6.12 2.12 15.88
C LEU A 74 -7.52 1.88 16.47
N LEU A 75 -8.51 1.57 15.64
CA LEU A 75 -9.83 1.14 16.10
C LEU A 75 -9.73 -0.20 16.86
N LEU A 76 -9.02 -1.19 16.30
CA LEU A 76 -8.80 -2.47 16.98
C LEU A 76 -8.06 -2.29 18.31
N VAL A 77 -7.04 -1.43 18.35
CA VAL A 77 -6.33 -1.07 19.60
C VAL A 77 -7.27 -0.40 20.59
N THR A 78 -8.15 0.49 20.13
CA THR A 78 -9.16 1.14 20.97
C THR A 78 -10.07 0.09 21.61
N LEU A 79 -10.59 -0.86 20.82
CA LEU A 79 -11.45 -1.94 21.32
C LEU A 79 -10.71 -2.82 22.33
N PHE A 80 -9.45 -3.15 22.08
CA PHE A 80 -8.61 -3.90 23.01
C PHE A 80 -8.41 -3.17 24.34
N LEU A 81 -8.14 -1.85 24.30
CA LEU A 81 -7.96 -1.05 25.51
C LEU A 81 -9.26 -0.89 26.30
N VAL A 82 -10.41 -0.78 25.62
CA VAL A 82 -11.73 -0.76 26.25
C VAL A 82 -12.01 -2.08 26.98
N GLN A 83 -11.75 -3.22 26.34
CA GLN A 83 -11.91 -4.54 26.98
C GLN A 83 -11.01 -4.71 28.21
N GLY A 84 -9.78 -4.19 28.14
CA GLY A 84 -8.84 -4.21 29.26
C GLY A 84 -9.09 -3.15 30.35
N ALA A 85 -10.17 -2.37 30.27
CA ALA A 85 -10.45 -1.23 31.14
C ALA A 85 -9.28 -0.23 31.25
N LYS A 86 -8.49 -0.10 30.18
CA LYS A 86 -7.35 0.82 30.09
C LYS A 86 -7.76 2.13 29.42
N ASN A 87 -6.88 3.12 29.48
CA ASN A 87 -7.12 4.42 28.85
C ASN A 87 -7.16 4.31 27.31
N TYR A 88 -8.34 4.06 26.75
CA TYR A 88 -8.58 3.94 25.31
C TYR A 88 -8.44 5.27 24.55
N LYS A 89 -8.44 6.41 25.27
CA LYS A 89 -8.35 7.75 24.66
C LYS A 89 -7.08 7.94 23.84
N VAL A 90 -6.00 7.25 24.22
CA VAL A 90 -4.71 7.29 23.51
C VAL A 90 -4.79 6.74 22.09
N ALA A 91 -5.76 5.88 21.78
CA ALA A 91 -5.93 5.29 20.46
C ALA A 91 -7.10 5.90 19.69
N ILE A 92 -8.19 6.27 20.38
CA ILE A 92 -9.40 6.78 19.72
C ILE A 92 -9.22 8.18 19.10
N TYR A 93 -8.48 9.09 19.75
CA TYR A 93 -8.27 10.43 19.19
C TYR A 93 -7.38 10.39 17.92
N PRO A 94 -6.23 9.67 17.92
CA PRO A 94 -5.46 9.48 16.70
C PRO A 94 -6.24 8.75 15.60
N MET A 95 -7.10 7.79 15.96
CA MET A 95 -7.91 7.05 15.00
C MET A 95 -8.82 7.97 14.18
N PHE A 96 -9.57 8.85 14.86
CA PHE A 96 -10.44 9.83 14.21
C PHE A 96 -9.65 10.89 13.45
N PHE A 97 -8.56 11.40 14.03
CA PHE A 97 -7.71 12.37 13.35
C PHE A 97 -7.19 11.82 12.02
N MET A 98 -6.65 10.60 12.02
CA MET A 98 -6.11 9.98 10.82
C MET A 98 -7.22 9.66 9.82
N TYR A 99 -8.37 9.13 10.27
CA TYR A 99 -9.50 8.88 9.37
C TYR A 99 -9.97 10.16 8.65
N ILE A 100 -10.25 11.22 9.41
CA ILE A 100 -10.78 12.48 8.86
C ILE A 100 -9.76 13.09 7.90
N THR A 101 -8.50 13.20 8.31
CA THR A 101 -7.46 13.79 7.45
C THR A 101 -7.22 12.97 6.18
N THR A 102 -7.26 11.64 6.24
CA THR A 102 -7.15 10.80 5.04
C THR A 102 -8.33 10.94 4.11
N VAL A 103 -9.55 10.95 4.63
CA VAL A 103 -10.76 11.13 3.82
C VAL A 103 -10.74 12.52 3.18
N CYS A 104 -10.41 13.58 3.93
CA CYS A 104 -10.25 14.93 3.40
C CYS A 104 -9.13 15.06 2.36
N ALA A 105 -8.08 14.24 2.42
CA ALA A 105 -6.99 14.25 1.45
C ALA A 105 -7.31 13.48 0.16
N LEU A 106 -8.34 12.64 0.17
CA LEU A 106 -8.80 11.86 -0.98
C LEU A 106 -9.89 12.56 -1.81
N PHE A 107 -10.52 13.61 -1.25
CA PHE A 107 -11.47 14.48 -1.93
C PHE A 107 -10.78 15.71 -2.53
#